data_AF-A0A258BQV2-F1
#
_entry.id   AF-A0A258BQV2-F1
#
_cell.length_a   1.000
_cell.length_b   1.000
_cell.length_c   1.000
_cell.angle_alpha   90.00
_cell.angle_beta   90.00
_cell.angle_gamma   90.00
#
_symmetry.space_group_name_H-M   'P 1'
#
loop_
_entity.id
_entity.type
_entity.pdbx_description
1 polymer ?
#
loop_
_entity_poly.entity_id
_entity_poly.type
_entity_poly.pdbx_seq_one_letter_code
_entity_poly.pdbx_strand_id
1 'polypeptide(L)'
;MAVVGFIGFLACAVWFIWSVQKNRDDFFHSFMPKVGHVIASIVVGLIAVAVIVGPLYWLYGTEPGQRELKSFASETGGGLERTVTVYDMQGEPIDSWTGKFDIQTEESKVFFDMPIEGSDDTRRVQIYNGTVIAEEIIPSEQ
;
A
#
# COMPACT_ATOMS: atom_id res chain seq x y z
N MET A 1 -4.12 2.37 5.04
CA MET A 1 -5.02 1.35 5.66
C MET A 1 -5.31 0.06 4.87
N ALA A 2 -4.84 -0.11 3.63
CA ALA A 2 -4.99 -1.32 2.80
C ALA A 2 -4.26 -2.60 3.28
N VAL A 3 -3.04 -2.58 3.84
CA VAL A 3 -2.34 -3.82 4.27
C VAL A 3 -2.89 -4.40 5.57
N VAL A 4 -3.38 -3.56 6.50
CA VAL A 4 -4.15 -4.05 7.66
C VAL A 4 -5.47 -4.67 7.19
N GLY A 5 -6.09 -4.07 6.15
CA GLY A 5 -7.23 -4.65 5.44
C GLY A 5 -6.90 -5.98 4.76
N PHE A 6 -5.71 -6.13 4.16
CA PHE A 6 -5.29 -7.33 3.45
C PHE A 6 -4.87 -8.46 4.39
N ILE A 7 -4.17 -8.14 5.49
CA ILE A 7 -3.87 -9.11 6.57
C ILE A 7 -5.16 -9.52 7.28
N GLY A 8 -6.07 -8.59 7.54
CA GLY A 8 -7.41 -8.87 8.06
C GLY A 8 -8.24 -9.72 7.09
N PHE A 9 -8.17 -9.45 5.78
CA PHE A 9 -8.83 -10.23 4.74
C PHE A 9 -8.23 -11.62 4.58
N LEU A 10 -6.90 -11.77 4.65
CA LEU A 10 -6.23 -13.07 4.68
C LEU A 10 -6.57 -13.84 5.95
N ALA A 11 -6.63 -13.20 7.11
CA ALA A 11 -7.06 -13.84 8.36
C ALA A 11 -8.52 -14.29 8.29
N CYS A 12 -9.42 -13.46 7.73
CA CYS A 12 -10.81 -13.82 7.48
C CYS A 12 -10.94 -14.91 6.40
N ALA A 13 -10.12 -14.90 5.36
CA ALA A 13 -10.10 -15.92 4.32
C ALA A 13 -9.57 -17.25 4.88
N VAL A 14 -8.54 -17.24 5.71
CA VAL A 14 -8.03 -18.42 6.42
C VAL A 14 -9.06 -18.92 7.43
N TRP A 15 -9.71 -18.04 8.20
CA TRP A 15 -10.78 -18.42 9.11
C TRP A 15 -12.01 -18.94 8.37
N PHE A 16 -12.34 -18.38 7.21
CA PHE A 16 -13.43 -18.83 6.35
C PHE A 16 -13.09 -20.18 5.71
N ILE A 17 -11.86 -20.38 5.22
CA ILE A 17 -11.38 -21.68 4.70
C ILE A 17 -11.39 -22.72 5.82
N TRP A 18 -10.95 -22.36 7.03
CA TRP A 18 -10.97 -23.23 8.21
C TRP A 18 -12.41 -23.53 8.67
N SER A 19 -13.30 -22.54 8.65
CA SER A 19 -14.72 -22.67 8.97
C SER A 19 -15.44 -23.56 7.95
N VAL A 20 -15.18 -23.35 6.66
CA VAL A 20 -15.68 -24.19 5.56
C VAL A 20 -15.12 -25.60 5.68
N GLN A 21 -13.83 -25.79 6.00
CA GLN A 21 -13.23 -27.10 6.22
C GLN A 21 -13.79 -27.82 7.44
N LYS A 22 -14.05 -27.12 8.55
CA LYS A 22 -14.60 -27.68 9.79
C LYS A 22 -16.08 -28.03 9.68
N ASN A 23 -16.84 -27.30 8.86
CA ASN A 23 -18.27 -27.57 8.60
C ASN A 23 -18.48 -28.55 7.42
N ARG A 24 -17.40 -28.95 6.75
CA ARG A 24 -17.39 -29.88 5.60
C ARG A 24 -17.65 -31.31 6.03
N ASP A 25 -17.22 -31.66 7.24
CA ASP A 25 -17.26 -33.03 7.75
C ASP A 25 -18.73 -33.47 7.92
N ASP A 26 -19.59 -32.62 8.47
CA ASP A 26 -21.00 -32.97 8.71
C ASP A 26 -21.92 -32.77 7.48
N PHE A 27 -21.65 -31.75 6.65
CA PHE A 27 -22.49 -31.45 5.48
C PHE A 27 -22.25 -32.40 4.30
N PHE A 28 -20.99 -32.73 4.00
CA PHE A 28 -20.68 -33.55 2.81
C PHE A 28 -20.90 -35.04 3.03
N HIS A 29 -20.83 -35.54 4.27
CA HIS A 29 -21.21 -36.92 4.61
C HIS A 29 -22.69 -37.23 4.32
N SER A 30 -23.55 -36.21 4.27
CA SER A 30 -24.98 -36.36 3.96
C SER A 30 -25.28 -36.50 2.46
N PHE A 31 -24.42 -35.99 1.56
CA PHE A 31 -24.82 -35.78 0.16
C PHE A 31 -24.03 -36.57 -0.90
N MET A 32 -22.79 -37.04 -0.68
CA MET A 32 -22.06 -37.83 -1.71
C MET A 32 -21.02 -38.83 -1.17
N PRO A 33 -20.80 -39.99 -1.84
CA PRO A 33 -19.77 -40.97 -1.49
C PRO A 33 -18.35 -40.43 -1.71
N LYS A 34 -17.36 -41.13 -1.13
CA LYS A 34 -15.92 -40.78 -1.00
C LYS A 34 -15.26 -40.10 -2.22
N VAL A 35 -15.69 -40.41 -3.44
CA VAL A 35 -15.18 -39.82 -4.70
C VAL A 35 -15.60 -38.35 -4.86
N GLY A 36 -16.78 -37.96 -4.39
CA GLY A 36 -17.28 -36.58 -4.44
C GLY A 36 -16.52 -35.63 -3.51
N HIS A 37 -15.98 -36.13 -2.39
CA HIS A 37 -15.18 -35.30 -1.45
C HIS A 37 -13.85 -34.89 -2.06
N VAL A 38 -13.21 -35.77 -2.84
CA VAL A 38 -11.95 -35.47 -3.52
C VAL A 38 -12.15 -34.35 -4.52
N ILE A 39 -13.18 -34.45 -5.38
CA ILE A 39 -13.48 -33.43 -6.39
C ILE A 39 -13.85 -32.09 -5.75
N ALA A 40 -14.70 -32.09 -4.72
CA ALA A 40 -15.09 -30.87 -4.01
C ALA A 40 -13.89 -30.18 -3.32
N SER A 41 -12.98 -30.96 -2.73
CA SER A 41 -11.78 -30.43 -2.08
C SER A 41 -10.82 -29.76 -3.07
N ILE A 42 -10.69 -30.29 -4.27
CA ILE A 42 -9.85 -29.74 -5.34
C ILE A 42 -10.42 -28.40 -5.81
N VAL A 43 -11.74 -28.32 -6.02
CA VAL A 43 -12.40 -27.08 -6.48
C VAL A 43 -12.26 -25.96 -5.44
N VAL A 44 -12.47 -26.26 -4.15
CA VAL A 44 -12.29 -25.27 -3.07
C VAL A 44 -10.82 -24.82 -2.97
N GLY A 45 -9.87 -25.75 -3.13
CA GLY A 45 -8.45 -25.42 -3.16
C GLY A 45 -8.08 -24.46 -4.29
N LEU A 46 -8.60 -24.69 -5.51
CA LEU A 46 -8.35 -23.82 -6.66
C LEU A 46 -8.94 -22.41 -6.47
N ILE A 47 -10.15 -22.31 -5.90
CA ILE A 47 -10.77 -21.02 -5.60
C ILE A 47 -9.96 -20.26 -4.55
N ALA A 48 -9.49 -20.94 -3.50
CA ALA A 48 -8.65 -20.32 -2.47
C ALA A 48 -7.34 -19.77 -3.07
N VAL A 49 -6.70 -20.52 -3.98
CA VAL A 49 -5.49 -20.06 -4.66
C VAL A 49 -5.77 -18.84 -5.54
N ALA A 50 -6.87 -18.84 -6.32
CA ALA A 50 -7.23 -17.71 -7.18
C ALA A 50 -7.52 -16.43 -6.37
N VAL A 51 -8.15 -16.56 -5.20
CA VAL A 51 -8.45 -15.43 -4.30
C VAL A 51 -7.19 -14.83 -3.68
N ILE A 52 -6.09 -15.60 -3.57
CA ILE A 52 -4.81 -15.10 -3.04
C ILE A 52 -3.93 -14.55 -4.17
N VAL A 53 -3.77 -15.31 -5.26
CA VAL A 53 -2.85 -14.98 -6.35
C VAL A 53 -3.38 -13.85 -7.23
N GLY A 54 -4.70 -13.78 -7.46
CA GLY A 54 -5.31 -12.74 -8.29
C GLY A 54 -5.05 -11.32 -7.78
N PRO A 55 -5.34 -11.02 -6.50
CA PRO A 55 -5.04 -9.71 -5.91
C PRO A 55 -3.54 -9.39 -5.86
N LEU A 56 -2.68 -10.39 -5.61
CA LEU A 56 -1.23 -10.18 -5.65
C LEU A 56 -0.75 -9.81 -7.05
N TYR A 57 -1.23 -10.51 -8.08
CA TYR A 57 -0.90 -10.17 -9.47
C TYR A 57 -1.39 -8.76 -9.84
N TRP A 58 -2.58 -8.38 -9.39
CA TRP A 58 -3.11 -7.04 -9.63
C TRP A 58 -2.29 -5.95 -8.92
N LEU A 59 -1.88 -6.17 -7.66
CA LEU A 59 -1.10 -5.22 -6.87
C LEU A 59 0.32 -5.00 -7.41
N TYR A 60 1.00 -6.07 -7.83
CA TYR A 60 2.41 -5.98 -8.25
C TYR A 60 2.60 -5.88 -9.78
N GLY A 61 1.67 -6.43 -10.57
CA GLY A 61 1.78 -6.52 -12.02
C GLY A 61 1.03 -5.43 -12.79
N THR A 62 0.37 -4.48 -12.12
CA THR A 62 -0.34 -3.39 -12.79
C THR A 62 0.08 -2.03 -12.24
N GLU A 63 0.23 -1.03 -13.12
CA GLU A 63 0.49 0.37 -12.73
C GLU A 63 -0.48 0.93 -11.67
N PRO A 64 -1.81 0.72 -11.74
CA PRO A 64 -2.72 1.19 -10.71
C PRO A 64 -2.47 0.51 -9.34
N GLY A 65 -2.15 -0.79 -9.32
CA GLY A 65 -1.84 -1.50 -8.08
C GLY A 65 -0.59 -0.98 -7.38
N GLN A 66 0.46 -0.68 -8.15
CA GLN A 66 1.68 -0.08 -7.61
C GLN A 66 1.44 1.33 -7.04
N ARG A 67 0.53 2.12 -7.65
CA ARG A 67 0.12 3.43 -7.11
C ARG A 67 -0.62 3.29 -5.78
N GLU A 68 -1.52 2.32 -5.65
CA GLU A 68 -2.21 2.06 -4.39
C GLU A 68 -1.26 1.59 -3.28
N LEU A 69 -0.27 0.75 -3.63
CA LEU A 69 0.81 0.37 -2.70
C LEU A 69 1.62 1.57 -2.25
N LYS A 70 1.96 2.50 -3.15
CA LYS A 70 2.65 3.75 -2.81
C LYS A 70 1.81 4.64 -1.90
N SER A 71 0.52 4.85 -2.19
CA SER A 71 -0.38 5.60 -1.31
C SER A 71 -0.46 4.95 0.07
N PHE A 72 -0.57 3.63 0.14
CA PHE A 72 -0.57 2.90 1.40
C PHE A 72 0.76 3.02 2.16
N ALA A 73 1.89 2.91 1.46
CA ALA A 73 3.22 3.09 2.04
C ALA A 73 3.41 4.52 2.55
N SER A 74 2.90 5.53 1.85
CA SER A 74 2.89 6.92 2.30
C SER A 74 2.12 7.09 3.60
N GLU A 75 0.88 6.55 3.66
CA GLU A 75 0.03 6.61 4.86
C GLU A 75 0.64 5.91 6.08
N THR A 76 1.40 4.83 5.86
CA THR A 76 1.89 3.95 6.95
C THR A 76 3.35 4.26 7.32
N GLY A 77 4.12 4.83 6.39
CA GLY A 77 5.56 5.07 6.51
C GLY A 77 5.95 6.52 6.76
N GLY A 78 4.98 7.42 6.97
CA GLY A 78 5.23 8.83 7.25
C GLY A 78 5.56 9.68 6.01
N GLY A 79 5.00 9.31 4.85
CA GLY A 79 5.20 10.03 3.58
C GLY A 79 6.07 9.29 2.56
N LEU A 80 6.26 9.90 1.39
CA LEU A 80 7.12 9.39 0.31
C LEU A 80 8.50 10.03 0.35
N GLU A 81 9.51 9.28 -0.09
CA GLU A 81 10.87 9.79 -0.21
C GLU A 81 10.97 10.72 -1.41
N ARG A 82 11.19 12.02 -1.14
CA ARG A 82 11.23 13.07 -2.15
C ARG A 82 12.37 14.03 -1.87
N THR A 83 12.84 14.64 -2.95
CA THR A 83 13.72 15.81 -2.90
C THR A 83 12.89 17.03 -3.27
N VAL A 84 12.75 17.97 -2.34
CA VAL A 84 12.11 19.25 -2.59
C VAL A 84 13.18 20.30 -2.77
N THR A 85 13.16 20.97 -3.93
CA THR A 85 14.03 22.10 -4.21
C THR A 85 13.18 23.35 -4.42
N VAL A 86 13.51 24.41 -3.69
CA VAL A 86 12.85 25.71 -3.80
C VAL A 86 13.70 26.61 -4.67
N TYR A 87 13.06 27.27 -5.62
CA TYR A 87 13.72 28.15 -6.58
C TYR A 87 13.29 29.60 -6.38
N ASP A 88 14.19 30.52 -6.67
CA ASP A 88 13.86 31.94 -6.76
C ASP A 88 13.09 32.26 -8.05
N MET A 89 12.72 33.53 -8.22
CA MET A 89 11.96 33.99 -9.39
C MET A 89 12.80 34.00 -10.68
N GLN A 90 14.12 33.83 -10.56
CA GLN A 90 15.10 33.77 -11.64
C GLN A 90 15.41 32.31 -12.05
N GLY A 91 14.91 31.32 -11.29
CA GLY A 91 15.13 29.90 -11.52
C GLY A 91 16.39 29.35 -10.83
N GLU A 92 17.02 30.12 -9.94
CA GLU A 92 18.16 29.67 -9.15
C GLU A 92 17.68 28.94 -7.88
N PRO A 93 18.30 27.80 -7.51
CA PRO A 93 17.91 27.06 -6.32
C PRO A 93 18.28 27.83 -5.04
N ILE A 94 17.29 28.06 -4.17
CA ILE A 94 17.45 28.70 -2.86
C ILE A 94 17.88 27.67 -1.82
N ASP A 95 17.19 26.53 -1.77
CA ASP A 95 17.44 25.47 -0.80
C ASP A 95 16.85 24.13 -1.28
N SER A 96 17.36 23.01 -0.76
CA SER A 96 16.94 21.67 -1.11
C SER A 96 16.89 20.75 0.11
N TRP A 97 15.81 19.98 0.23
CA TRP A 97 15.59 19.02 1.30
C TRP A 97 15.28 17.65 0.72
N THR A 98 15.98 16.63 1.18
CA THR A 98 15.70 15.22 0.85
C THR A 98 15.19 14.51 2.10
N GLY A 99 14.08 13.78 1.97
CA GLY A 99 13.54 13.01 3.09
C GLY A 99 12.19 12.38 2.78
N LYS A 100 11.65 11.65 3.77
CA LYS A 100 10.28 11.12 3.73
C LYS A 100 9.33 12.15 4.32
N PHE A 101 8.52 12.76 3.48
CA PHE A 101 7.52 13.74 3.90
C PHE A 101 6.43 13.93 2.86
N ASP A 102 5.26 14.38 3.31
CA ASP A 102 4.13 14.74 2.45
C ASP A 102 4.04 16.26 2.25
N ILE A 103 3.77 16.66 1.01
CA ILE A 103 3.64 18.06 0.61
C ILE A 103 2.16 18.44 0.60
N GLN A 104 1.82 19.48 1.35
CA GLN A 104 0.48 20.03 1.42
C GLN A 104 0.47 21.43 0.80
N THR A 105 -0.58 21.73 0.03
CA THR A 105 -0.76 23.03 -0.63
C THR A 105 -2.05 23.67 -0.15
N GLU A 106 -1.95 24.92 0.31
CA GLU A 106 -3.07 25.82 0.59
C GLU A 106 -2.90 27.06 -0.30
N GLU A 107 -3.96 27.84 -0.55
CA GLU A 107 -4.06 28.85 -1.64
C GLU A 107 -2.82 29.75 -1.86
N SER A 108 -2.05 30.06 -0.81
CA SER A 108 -0.85 30.91 -0.88
C SER A 108 0.41 30.31 -0.24
N LYS A 109 0.36 29.04 0.19
CA LYS A 109 1.50 28.39 0.85
C LYS A 109 1.61 26.92 0.51
N VAL A 110 2.85 26.47 0.38
CA VAL A 110 3.21 25.05 0.34
C VAL A 110 3.91 24.74 1.67
N PHE A 111 3.52 23.66 2.32
CA PHE A 111 4.18 23.23 3.55
C PHE A 111 4.37 21.72 3.61
N PHE A 112 5.41 21.31 4.30
CA PHE A 112 5.71 19.91 4.55
C PHE A 112 6.33 19.75 5.94
N ASP A 113 6.06 18.59 6.55
CA ASP A 113 6.59 18.22 7.85
C ASP A 113 7.70 17.19 7.64
N MET A 114 8.92 17.51 8.08
CA MET A 114 10.08 16.63 7.97
C MET A 114 10.53 16.15 9.36
N PRO A 115 10.89 14.88 9.53
CA PRO A 115 11.46 14.39 10.78
C PRO A 115 12.82 15.07 11.05
N ILE A 116 13.10 15.36 12.32
CA ILE A 116 14.40 15.88 12.74
C ILE A 116 15.29 14.69 13.09
N GLU A 117 16.45 14.60 12.44
CA GLU A 117 17.39 13.51 12.73
C GLU A 117 17.86 13.56 14.19
N GLY A 118 17.61 12.47 14.93
CA GLY A 118 17.98 12.36 16.35
C GLY A 118 16.91 12.84 17.36
N SER A 119 15.70 13.17 16.92
CA SER A 119 14.57 13.41 17.82
C SER A 119 13.25 12.78 17.32
N ASP A 120 12.29 12.60 18.23
CA ASP A 120 10.93 12.18 17.91
C ASP A 120 10.06 13.36 17.38
N ASP A 121 10.64 14.55 17.27
CA ASP A 121 9.95 15.77 16.86
C ASP A 121 10.00 15.98 15.33
N THR A 122 8.99 16.65 14.80
CA THR A 122 8.91 17.04 13.38
C THR A 122 9.15 18.54 13.22
N ARG A 123 9.87 18.92 12.15
CA ARG A 123 10.03 20.30 11.69
C ARG A 123 9.03 20.58 10.58
N ARG A 124 8.23 21.64 10.72
CA ARG A 124 7.38 22.16 9.65
C ARG A 124 8.09 23.24 8.83
N VAL A 125 8.22 23.04 7.53
CA VAL A 125 8.69 24.05 6.58
C VAL A 125 7.47 24.64 5.88
N GLN A 126 7.35 25.98 5.87
CA GLN A 126 6.26 26.70 5.19
C GLN A 126 6.86 27.69 4.20
N ILE A 127 6.46 27.56 2.95
CA ILE A 127 6.92 28.38 1.84
C ILE A 127 5.74 29.20 1.35
N TYR A 128 5.86 30.52 1.44
CA TYR A 128 4.84 31.46 0.98
C TYR A 128 5.23 32.00 -0.40
N ASN A 129 4.28 32.01 -1.34
CA ASN A 129 4.45 32.61 -2.67
C ASN A 129 5.71 32.14 -3.44
N GLY A 130 6.14 30.90 -3.25
CA GLY A 130 7.33 30.33 -3.90
C GLY A 130 6.99 29.20 -4.89
N THR A 131 7.88 28.97 -5.85
CA THR A 131 7.81 27.79 -6.74
C THR A 131 8.55 26.64 -6.09
N VAL A 132 7.86 25.51 -5.92
CA VAL A 132 8.40 24.30 -5.28
C VAL A 132 8.38 23.17 -6.29
N ILE A 133 9.53 22.55 -6.54
CA ILE A 133 9.63 21.35 -7.36
C ILE A 133 9.88 20.16 -6.44
N ALA A 134 9.03 19.14 -6.56
CA ALA A 134 9.14 17.89 -5.82
C ALA A 134 9.58 16.78 -6.78
N GLU A 135 10.79 16.28 -6.60
CA GLU A 135 11.36 15.20 -7.39
C GLU A 135 11.28 13.89 -6.61
N GLU A 136 10.77 12.85 -7.27
CA GLU A 136 10.71 11.49 -6.73
C GLU A 136 11.64 10.59 -7.55
N ILE A 137 12.54 9.87 -6.88
CA ILE A 137 13.38 8.86 -7.52
C ILE A 137 12.56 7.57 -7.65
N ILE A 138 12.21 7.20 -8.87
CA ILE A 138 11.57 5.91 -9.17
C ILE A 138 12.69 4.90 -9.48
N PRO A 139 12.97 3.91 -8.62
CA PRO A 139 13.95 2.88 -8.94
C PRO A 139 13.48 2.09 -10.16
N SER A 140 14.37 1.88 -11.14
CA SER A 140 14.07 1.03 -12.30
C SER A 140 13.89 -0.41 -11.84
N GLU A 141 12.73 -1.01 -12.14
CA GLU A 141 12.50 -2.45 -12.02
C GLU A 141 13.59 -3.19 -12.84
N GLN A 142 14.39 -4.04 -12.19
CA GLN A 142 15.27 -5.02 -12.86
C GLN A 142 14.56 -6.36 -12.98
#